data_AF-A0A2I0QJM8-F1
#
_entry.id   AF-A0A2I0QJM8-F1
#
_cell.length_a   1.000
_cell.length_b   1.000
_cell.length_c   1.000
_cell.angle_alpha   90.00
_cell.angle_beta   90.00
_cell.angle_gamma   90.00
#
_symmetry.space_group_name_H-M   'P 1'
#
loop_
_entity.id
_entity.type
_entity.pdbx_description
1 polymer ?
#
loop_
_entity_poly.entity_id
_entity_poly.type
_entity_poly.pdbx_seq_one_letter_code
_entity_poly.pdbx_strand_id
1 'polypeptide(L)'
;MKQIIQKLVDRENLSDEEAGLAMNLIMKGEATQAQLAAFLIAMRMKGETAGEIAALAKIMRNFAEKINVNGYAIDTCGTGGDKFNTFNISTCAMFVVAGAGIKVAKHGNRAITSKSGSADVLEALGVKIDLEP
;
A
#
# COMPACT_ATOMS: atom_id res chain seq x y z
N MET A 1 -14.33 12.50 -10.83
CA MET A 1 -14.64 11.08 -10.57
C MET A 1 -15.53 10.42 -11.63
N LYS A 2 -16.71 10.95 -11.98
CA LYS A 2 -17.61 10.35 -12.99
C LYS A 2 -16.93 10.02 -14.33
N GLN A 3 -16.22 10.99 -14.93
CA GLN A 3 -15.51 10.80 -16.20
C GLN A 3 -14.39 9.74 -16.11
N ILE A 4 -13.66 9.71 -14.99
CA ILE A 4 -12.60 8.74 -14.73
C ILE A 4 -13.19 7.32 -14.67
N ILE A 5 -14.27 7.14 -13.91
CA ILE A 5 -14.95 5.84 -13.83
C ILE A 5 -15.47 5.40 -15.20
N GLN A 6 -16.05 6.32 -15.98
CA GLN A 6 -16.52 6.01 -17.33
C GLN A 6 -15.37 5.48 -18.21
N LYS A 7 -14.24 6.17 -18.22
CA LYS A 7 -13.04 5.78 -18.97
C LYS A 7 -12.53 4.38 -18.58
N LEU A 8 -12.53 4.07 -17.27
CA LEU A 8 -12.17 2.74 -16.77
C LEU A 8 -13.16 1.66 -17.22
N VAL A 9 -14.45 1.95 -17.22
CA VAL A 9 -15.50 1.04 -17.71
C VAL A 9 -15.33 0.76 -19.20
N ASP A 10 -14.92 1.78 -19.96
CA ASP A 10 -14.62 1.68 -21.39
C ASP A 10 -13.24 1.02 -21.68
N ARG A 11 -12.57 0.52 -20.63
CA ARG A 11 -11.26 -0.14 -20.64
C ARG A 11 -10.12 0.72 -21.16
N GLU A 12 -10.25 2.03 -21.03
CA GLU A 12 -9.19 2.98 -21.39
C GLU A 12 -8.27 3.25 -20.20
N ASN A 13 -6.97 3.37 -20.47
CA ASN A 13 -6.00 3.70 -19.44
C ASN A 13 -6.11 5.17 -19.03
N LEU A 14 -5.95 5.41 -17.74
CA LEU A 14 -5.85 6.76 -17.19
C LEU A 14 -4.47 7.34 -17.47
N SER A 15 -4.41 8.66 -17.67
CA SER A 15 -3.16 9.41 -17.58
C SER A 15 -2.71 9.52 -16.12
N ASP A 16 -1.44 9.88 -15.90
CA ASP A 16 -0.90 10.14 -14.56
C ASP A 16 -1.70 11.23 -13.82
N GLU A 17 -2.16 12.27 -14.54
CA GLU A 17 -2.99 13.34 -14.00
C GLU A 17 -4.37 12.84 -13.58
N GLU A 18 -5.01 12.00 -14.40
CA GLU A 18 -6.32 11.43 -14.11
C GLU A 18 -6.28 10.47 -12.91
N ALA A 19 -5.29 9.57 -12.88
CA ALA A 19 -5.06 8.67 -11.76
C ALA A 19 -4.74 9.48 -10.48
N GLY A 20 -3.89 10.50 -10.58
CA GLY A 20 -3.56 11.38 -9.48
C GLY A 20 -4.78 12.14 -8.94
N LEU A 21 -5.62 12.67 -9.82
CA LEU A 21 -6.86 13.33 -9.45
C LEU A 21 -7.82 12.38 -8.72
N ALA A 22 -8.00 11.16 -9.24
CA ALA A 22 -8.85 10.15 -8.59
C ALA A 22 -8.37 9.85 -7.18
N MET A 23 -7.08 9.58 -7.01
CA MET A 23 -6.51 9.26 -5.71
C MET A 23 -6.61 10.42 -4.73
N ASN A 24 -6.42 11.67 -5.19
CA ASN A 24 -6.52 12.86 -4.36
C ASN A 24 -7.95 13.02 -3.79
N LEU A 25 -8.97 12.83 -4.64
CA LEU A 25 -10.38 12.85 -4.21
C LEU A 25 -10.67 11.75 -3.17
N ILE A 26 -10.11 10.55 -3.37
CA ILE A 26 -10.26 9.42 -2.44
C ILE A 26 -9.60 9.74 -1.09
N MET A 27 -8.34 10.20 -1.10
CA MET A 27 -7.58 10.48 0.14
C MET A 27 -8.16 11.65 0.95
N LYS A 28 -8.82 12.62 0.29
CA LYS A 28 -9.53 13.71 0.97
C LYS A 28 -10.92 13.33 1.47
N GLY A 29 -11.42 12.13 1.19
CA GLY A 29 -12.78 11.72 1.52
C GLY A 29 -13.86 12.43 0.69
N GLU A 30 -13.49 13.02 -0.45
CA GLU A 30 -14.41 13.74 -1.34
C GLU A 30 -15.13 12.80 -2.33
N ALA A 31 -14.65 11.56 -2.47
CA ALA A 31 -15.32 10.52 -3.23
C ALA A 31 -16.41 9.84 -2.39
N THR A 32 -17.61 9.68 -2.95
CA THR A 32 -18.67 8.92 -2.27
C THR A 32 -18.32 7.43 -2.20
N GLN A 33 -18.94 6.68 -1.28
CA GLN A 33 -18.72 5.22 -1.17
C GLN A 33 -19.03 4.49 -2.49
N ALA A 34 -20.09 4.90 -3.19
CA ALA A 34 -20.44 4.34 -4.49
C ALA A 34 -19.38 4.65 -5.56
N GLN A 35 -18.79 5.85 -5.54
CA GLN A 35 -17.72 6.22 -6.46
C GLN A 35 -16.42 5.46 -6.18
N LEU A 36 -16.04 5.31 -4.91
CA LEU A 36 -14.88 4.53 -4.50
C LEU A 36 -15.02 3.06 -4.94
N ALA A 37 -16.15 2.44 -4.63
CA ALA A 37 -16.43 1.05 -5.02
C ALA A 37 -16.39 0.88 -6.54
N ALA A 38 -17.05 1.78 -7.30
CA ALA A 38 -17.06 1.74 -8.75
C ALA A 38 -15.65 1.92 -9.35
N PHE A 39 -14.85 2.85 -8.81
CA PHE A 39 -13.48 3.07 -9.25
C PHE A 39 -12.61 1.82 -9.04
N LEU A 40 -12.64 1.22 -7.84
CA LEU A 40 -11.84 0.04 -7.51
C LEU A 40 -12.22 -1.18 -8.38
N ILE A 41 -13.51 -1.41 -8.58
CA ILE A 41 -14.00 -2.52 -9.42
C ILE A 41 -13.65 -2.27 -10.90
N ALA A 42 -13.84 -1.06 -11.40
CA ALA A 42 -13.53 -0.72 -12.79
C ALA A 42 -12.03 -0.83 -13.09
N MET A 43 -11.16 -0.35 -12.19
CA MET A 43 -9.70 -0.54 -12.26
C MET A 43 -9.35 -2.03 -12.38
N ARG A 44 -9.90 -2.86 -11.47
CA ARG A 44 -9.65 -4.30 -11.45
C ARG A 44 -10.13 -5.01 -12.71
N MET A 45 -11.29 -4.64 -13.23
CA MET A 45 -11.87 -5.23 -14.44
C MET A 45 -11.14 -4.82 -15.71
N LYS A 46 -10.68 -3.57 -15.80
CA LYS A 46 -9.83 -3.09 -16.89
C LYS A 46 -8.48 -3.78 -16.88
N GLY A 47 -7.91 -3.97 -15.68
CA GLY A 47 -6.52 -4.31 -15.46
C GLY A 47 -5.68 -3.04 -15.32
N GLU A 48 -5.08 -2.86 -14.15
CA GLU A 48 -4.25 -1.70 -13.83
C GLU A 48 -2.90 -1.77 -14.54
N THR A 49 -2.44 -0.63 -15.04
CA THR A 49 -1.09 -0.49 -15.60
C THR A 49 -0.08 -0.07 -14.53
N ALA A 50 1.20 -0.31 -14.78
CA ALA A 50 2.26 0.12 -13.88
C ALA A 50 2.28 1.64 -13.67
N GLY A 51 1.99 2.43 -14.72
CA GLY A 51 1.91 3.90 -14.65
C GLY A 51 0.78 4.36 -13.73
N GLU A 52 -0.43 3.80 -13.90
CA GLU A 52 -1.57 4.09 -13.03
C GLU A 52 -1.26 3.75 -11.57
N ILE A 53 -0.73 2.55 -11.28
CA ILE A 53 -0.36 2.15 -9.92
C ILE A 53 0.67 3.11 -9.32
N ALA A 54 1.70 3.50 -10.09
CA ALA A 54 2.72 4.43 -9.64
C ALA A 54 2.15 5.82 -9.34
N ALA A 55 1.25 6.34 -10.19
CA ALA A 55 0.59 7.62 -10.00
C ALA A 55 -0.30 7.63 -8.75
N LEU A 56 -1.10 6.58 -8.54
CA LEU A 56 -1.91 6.40 -7.33
C LEU A 56 -1.03 6.35 -6.08
N ALA A 57 0.01 5.51 -6.08
CA ALA A 57 0.92 5.37 -4.95
C ALA A 57 1.67 6.67 -4.63
N LYS A 58 2.03 7.47 -5.65
CA LYS A 58 2.65 8.79 -5.47
C LYS A 58 1.73 9.74 -4.71
N ILE A 59 0.45 9.78 -5.05
CA ILE A 59 -0.51 10.61 -4.31
C ILE A 59 -0.71 10.08 -2.89
N MET A 60 -0.87 8.77 -2.68
CA MET A 60 -0.97 8.19 -1.33
C MET A 60 0.21 8.61 -0.44
N ARG A 61 1.43 8.60 -0.99
CA ARG A 61 2.63 9.04 -0.26
C ARG A 61 2.58 10.51 0.15
N ASN A 62 1.89 11.38 -0.58
CA ASN A 62 1.76 12.81 -0.20
C ASN A 62 0.88 13.00 1.05
N PHE A 63 -0.03 12.07 1.32
CA PHE A 63 -0.91 12.09 2.50
C PHE A 63 -0.33 11.31 3.69
N ALA A 64 0.74 10.54 3.49
CA ALA A 64 1.39 9.81 4.57
C ALA A 64 2.24 10.74 5.45
N GLU A 65 2.28 10.44 6.74
CA GLU A 65 3.25 11.01 7.67
C GLU A 65 4.68 10.71 7.21
N LYS A 66 5.59 11.66 7.45
CA LYS A 66 6.95 11.62 6.91
C LYS A 66 7.94 11.24 8.00
N ILE A 67 8.63 10.11 7.78
CA ILE A 67 9.77 9.68 8.59
C ILE A 67 11.04 9.98 7.82
N ASN A 68 11.93 10.78 8.42
CA ASN A 68 13.22 11.11 7.83
C ASN A 68 14.27 10.09 8.27
N VAL A 69 14.82 9.34 7.31
CA VAL A 69 15.87 8.37 7.56
C VAL A 69 17.17 8.85 6.91
N ASN A 70 18.24 8.91 7.70
CA ASN A 70 19.56 9.24 7.17
C ASN A 70 20.13 8.08 6.34
N GLY A 71 20.35 8.30 5.06
CA GLY A 71 20.88 7.30 4.12
C GLY A 71 19.83 6.31 3.64
N TYR A 72 20.28 5.22 3.01
CA TYR A 72 19.38 4.20 2.47
C TYR A 72 18.85 3.27 3.55
N ALA A 73 17.57 2.90 3.40
CA ALA A 73 16.93 1.82 4.14
C ALA A 73 16.23 0.88 3.17
N ILE A 74 16.15 -0.39 3.55
CA ILE A 74 15.45 -1.41 2.78
C ILE A 74 14.05 -1.61 3.37
N ASP A 75 13.07 -1.83 2.50
CA ASP A 75 11.76 -2.36 2.87
C ASP A 75 11.66 -3.81 2.38
N THR A 76 11.07 -4.66 3.21
CA THR A 76 10.83 -6.09 2.92
C THR A 76 9.34 -6.39 2.80
N CYS A 77 8.46 -5.39 2.76
CA CYS A 77 7.02 -5.59 2.71
C CYS A 77 6.58 -6.44 1.50
N GLY A 78 5.40 -7.04 1.66
CA GLY A 78 4.70 -7.73 0.58
C GLY A 78 3.25 -7.32 0.61
N THR A 79 2.54 -7.52 -0.50
CA THR A 79 1.13 -7.18 -0.62
C THR A 79 0.21 -8.02 0.27
N GLY A 80 0.67 -9.21 0.67
CA GLY A 80 -0.16 -10.22 1.34
C GLY A 80 -1.23 -10.80 0.41
N GLY A 81 -2.16 -11.59 0.98
CA GLY A 81 -3.30 -12.14 0.25
C GLY A 81 -2.97 -13.31 -0.69
N ASP A 82 -1.78 -13.90 -0.58
CA ASP A 82 -1.28 -14.97 -1.45
C ASP A 82 -1.95 -16.34 -1.22
N LYS A 83 -2.75 -16.47 -0.16
CA LYS A 83 -3.45 -17.69 0.30
C LYS A 83 -2.53 -18.87 0.62
N PHE A 84 -1.21 -18.67 0.63
CA PHE A 84 -0.25 -19.74 0.91
C PHE A 84 -0.06 -19.99 2.42
N ASN A 85 -0.70 -19.18 3.28
CA ASN A 85 -0.65 -19.30 4.74
C ASN A 85 0.78 -19.48 5.26
N THR A 86 1.72 -18.78 4.64
CA THR A 86 3.12 -18.77 5.07
C THR A 86 3.23 -18.11 6.44
N PHE A 87 4.28 -18.45 7.18
CA PHE A 87 4.65 -17.67 8.36
C PHE A 87 5.15 -16.28 7.93
N ASN A 88 5.46 -15.40 8.88
CA ASN A 88 5.85 -14.01 8.60
C ASN A 88 7.27 -13.88 8.00
N ILE A 89 7.51 -14.50 6.85
CA ILE A 89 8.79 -14.61 6.14
C ILE A 89 9.44 -13.24 5.99
N SER A 90 8.68 -12.23 5.54
CA SER A 90 9.23 -10.89 5.35
C SER A 90 9.65 -10.21 6.65
N THR A 91 8.98 -10.50 7.77
CA THR A 91 9.36 -10.01 9.09
C THR A 91 10.63 -10.73 9.58
N CYS A 92 10.74 -12.04 9.35
CA CYS A 92 11.98 -12.77 9.65
C CYS A 92 13.16 -12.25 8.82
N ALA A 93 12.95 -12.02 7.51
CA ALA A 93 13.96 -11.48 6.62
C ALA A 93 14.45 -10.09 7.07
N MET A 94 13.55 -9.23 7.56
CA MET A 94 13.93 -7.93 8.15
C MET A 94 14.98 -8.08 9.26
N PHE A 95 14.80 -9.02 10.19
CA PHE A 95 15.76 -9.23 11.28
C PHE A 95 17.12 -9.72 10.77
N VAL A 96 17.13 -10.59 9.76
CA VAL A 96 18.38 -11.08 9.15
C VAL A 96 19.13 -9.94 8.46
N VAL A 97 18.44 -9.12 7.66
CA VAL A 97 19.04 -7.96 6.99
C VAL A 97 19.56 -6.93 7.99
N ALA A 98 18.80 -6.65 9.05
CA ALA A 98 19.22 -5.77 10.14
C ALA A 98 20.45 -6.32 10.88
N GLY A 99 20.47 -7.63 11.16
CA GLY A 99 21.61 -8.31 11.78
C GLY A 99 22.89 -8.27 10.93
N ALA A 100 22.76 -8.15 9.61
CA ALA A 100 23.89 -7.92 8.70
C ALA A 100 24.38 -6.46 8.67
N GLY A 101 23.83 -5.58 9.51
CA GLY A 101 24.23 -4.17 9.62
C GLY A 101 23.55 -3.23 8.62
N ILE A 102 22.52 -3.69 7.90
CA ILE A 102 21.78 -2.88 6.93
C ILE A 102 20.54 -2.27 7.59
N LYS A 103 20.27 -0.99 7.35
CA LYS A 103 19.07 -0.32 7.87
C LYS A 103 17.81 -0.87 7.19
N VAL A 104 16.81 -1.25 7.99
CA VAL A 104 15.52 -1.73 7.49
C VAL A 104 14.40 -0.83 8.02
N ALA A 105 13.60 -0.29 7.11
CA ALA A 105 12.39 0.47 7.40
C ALA A 105 11.21 -0.30 6.78
N LYS A 106 10.67 -1.23 7.55
CA LYS A 106 9.64 -2.15 7.05
C LYS A 106 8.25 -1.54 7.16
N HIS A 107 7.55 -1.42 6.05
CA HIS A 107 6.10 -1.16 6.09
C HIS A 107 5.38 -2.48 6.46
N GLY A 108 4.46 -2.39 7.41
CA GLY A 108 3.70 -3.53 7.90
C GLY A 108 2.27 -3.18 8.26
N ASN A 109 1.43 -4.21 8.34
CA ASN A 109 0.04 -4.09 8.78
C ASN A 109 -0.34 -5.33 9.62
N ARG A 110 -1.50 -5.27 10.28
CA ARG A 110 -2.14 -6.39 10.96
C ARG A 110 -2.72 -7.39 9.96
N ALA A 111 -2.96 -8.61 10.41
CA ALA A 111 -3.63 -9.62 9.60
C ALA A 111 -5.02 -9.15 9.16
N ILE A 112 -5.34 -9.33 7.87
CA ILE A 112 -6.71 -9.17 7.35
C ILE A 112 -7.29 -10.54 6.98
N THR A 113 -6.48 -11.40 6.35
CA THR A 113 -6.92 -12.74 5.88
C THR A 113 -6.01 -13.89 6.33
N SER A 114 -4.81 -13.60 6.83
CA SER A 114 -3.88 -14.60 7.39
C SER A 114 -4.12 -14.83 8.88
N LYS A 115 -3.45 -15.84 9.47
CA LYS A 115 -3.46 -16.05 10.93
C LYS A 115 -2.74 -14.94 11.71
N SER A 116 -1.71 -14.33 11.12
CA SER A 116 -0.93 -13.24 11.73
C SER A 116 -0.30 -12.34 10.65
N GLY A 117 -0.39 -11.03 10.84
CA GLY A 117 0.30 -10.01 10.06
C GLY A 117 1.67 -9.69 10.65
N SER A 118 2.44 -8.84 9.98
CA SER A 118 3.76 -8.44 10.48
C SER A 118 3.65 -7.67 11.79
N ALA A 119 2.62 -6.83 11.94
CA ALA A 119 2.37 -6.07 13.15
C ALA A 119 2.05 -6.98 14.35
N ASP A 120 1.20 -8.00 14.14
CA ASP A 120 0.77 -8.90 15.20
C ASP A 120 1.93 -9.72 15.77
N VAL A 121 2.86 -10.17 14.90
CA VAL A 121 4.08 -10.87 15.34
C VAL A 121 5.01 -9.93 16.12
N LEU A 122 5.18 -8.69 15.68
CA LEU A 122 6.05 -7.74 16.36
C LEU A 122 5.54 -7.40 17.75
N GLU A 123 4.22 -7.19 17.91
CA GLU A 123 3.62 -7.00 19.23
C GLU A 123 3.76 -8.23 20.13
N ALA A 124 3.55 -9.44 19.58
CA ALA A 124 3.74 -10.67 20.33
C ALA A 124 5.21 -10.86 20.80
N LEU A 125 6.17 -10.27 20.09
CA LEU A 125 7.58 -10.20 20.46
C LEU A 125 7.90 -9.03 21.42
N GLY A 126 6.91 -8.23 21.82
CA GLY A 126 7.07 -7.10 22.73
C GLY A 126 7.56 -5.81 22.08
N VAL A 127 7.52 -5.71 20.75
CA VAL A 127 7.91 -4.49 20.03
C VAL A 127 6.74 -3.50 20.05
N LYS A 128 7.04 -2.24 20.41
CA LYS A 128 6.09 -1.14 20.26
C LYS A 128 5.97 -0.72 18.79
N ILE A 129 4.80 -0.90 18.19
CA ILE A 129 4.57 -0.68 16.75
C ILE A 129 3.84 0.63 16.42
N ASP A 130 3.35 1.34 17.43
CA ASP A 130 2.59 2.59 17.35
C ASP A 130 3.45 3.79 17.79
N LEU A 131 4.71 3.82 17.36
CA LEU A 131 5.60 4.95 17.58
C LEU A 131 5.18 6.13 16.69
N GLU A 132 5.33 7.35 17.20
CA GLU A 132 5.15 8.57 16.42
C GLU A 132 6.32 8.75 15.43
N PRO A 133 6.08 9.35 14.23
CA PRO A 133 7.10 9.60 13.20
C PRO A 133 8.34 10.40 13.63
#